data_AF-A0A6C0HAS3-F1
#
_entry.id   AF-A0A6C0HAS3-F1
#
_cell.length_a   1.000
_cell.length_b   1.000
_cell.length_c   1.000
_cell.angle_alpha   90.00
_cell.angle_beta   90.00
_cell.angle_gamma   90.00
#
_symmetry.space_group_name_H-M   'P 1'
#
loop_
_entity.id
_entity.type
_entity.pdbx_description
1 polymer ?
#
loop_
_entity_poly.entity_id
_entity_poly.type
_entity_poly.pdbx_seq_one_letter_code
_entity_poly.pdbx_strand_id
1 'polypeptide(L)'
;MANTNTHKYNIEKLKNDFDNIIALKQEIARTKSVVAEILNQLKTVYNDLLKSNSKKIFLFCLDSFYFQYKTFAMEMDNIDKFRSLLNNRMYCDYYKLHNIIVNNIKENKIDIAFENLDLKSYPVYKDLEPFQEYKLDDIRDIHENILQIINELYCQCNKKQSNIDNYNENHRIGFSISNFINTLNYENAILNHQISLYVNYLSFFHISQKKQLNRLFGRITDFCKEVEDNVNINRTFSIDDIENQEKLHRFFSIGDEIDIHNILEDSELLIENTEKFIGKIDAVIQNGEIAKVTFTDGPVVIEDVAVENISIEITDDNEKTDVSNKNESA
;
A
#
# COMPACT_ATOMS: atom_id res chain seq x y z
N MET A 1 37.04 11.57 9.22
CA MET A 1 36.23 12.49 10.06
C MET A 1 34.96 13.01 9.39
N ALA A 2 34.95 13.41 8.10
CA ALA A 2 33.73 13.91 7.45
C ALA A 2 32.59 12.86 7.33
N ASN A 3 32.92 11.59 7.09
CA ASN A 3 31.92 10.54 6.83
C ASN A 3 31.10 10.14 8.09
N THR A 4 31.73 10.19 9.28
CA THR A 4 31.14 9.81 10.57
C THR A 4 30.03 10.77 11.01
N ASN A 5 30.21 12.06 10.75
CA ASN A 5 29.21 13.08 11.05
C ASN A 5 27.98 12.95 10.13
N THR A 6 28.20 12.63 8.84
CA THR A 6 27.11 12.39 7.89
C THR A 6 26.28 11.16 8.28
N HIS A 7 26.93 10.06 8.70
CA HIS A 7 26.22 8.87 9.14
C HIS A 7 25.36 9.12 10.37
N LYS A 8 25.92 9.74 11.42
CA LYS A 8 25.18 10.08 12.64
C LYS A 8 23.96 10.96 12.33
N TYR A 9 24.15 11.97 11.48
CA TYR A 9 23.07 12.83 11.02
C TYR A 9 21.96 12.06 10.29
N ASN A 10 22.33 11.11 9.41
CA ASN A 10 21.35 10.30 8.68
C ASN A 10 20.52 9.41 9.62
N ILE A 11 21.13 8.82 10.63
CA ILE A 11 20.43 8.00 11.63
C ILE A 11 19.47 8.85 12.47
N GLU A 12 19.91 10.01 12.96
CA GLU A 12 19.04 10.93 13.69
C GLU A 12 17.87 11.41 12.83
N LYS A 13 18.12 11.69 11.55
CA LYS A 13 17.08 12.07 10.59
C LYS A 13 16.04 10.95 10.39
N LEU A 14 16.48 9.71 10.22
CA LEU A 14 15.59 8.54 10.10
C LEU A 14 14.76 8.34 11.37
N LYS A 15 15.37 8.48 12.55
CA LYS A 15 14.65 8.39 13.83
C LYS A 15 13.55 9.43 13.94
N ASN A 16 13.87 10.69 13.67
CA ASN A 16 12.91 11.79 13.73
C ASN A 16 11.78 11.64 12.71
N ASP A 17 12.06 11.20 11.47
CA ASP A 17 11.01 11.02 10.46
C ASP A 17 10.10 9.83 10.81
N PHE A 18 10.65 8.76 11.39
CA PHE A 18 9.86 7.66 11.91
C PHE A 18 8.92 8.11 13.05
N ASP A 19 9.40 8.92 13.99
CA ASP A 19 8.56 9.47 15.06
C ASP A 19 7.41 10.33 14.50
N ASN A 20 7.67 11.10 13.44
CA ASN A 20 6.62 11.85 12.74
C ASN A 20 5.59 10.92 12.07
N ILE A 21 6.02 9.82 11.45
CA ILE A 21 5.13 8.81 10.86
C ILE A 21 4.23 8.19 11.95
N ILE A 22 4.81 7.88 13.10
CA ILE A 22 4.08 7.34 14.25
C ILE A 22 3.06 8.35 14.78
N ALA A 23 3.43 9.63 14.91
CA ALA A 23 2.52 10.70 15.31
C ALA A 23 1.34 10.83 14.34
N LEU A 24 1.60 10.81 13.03
CA LEU A 24 0.54 10.85 12.01
C LEU A 24 -0.42 9.66 12.12
N LYS A 25 0.09 8.44 12.40
CA LYS A 25 -0.77 7.27 12.65
C LYS A 25 -1.66 7.44 13.88
N GLN A 26 -1.12 8.04 14.96
CA GLN A 26 -1.90 8.32 16.16
C GLN A 26 -2.99 9.36 15.89
N GLU A 27 -2.70 10.38 15.10
CA GLU A 27 -3.68 11.39 14.69
C GLU A 27 -4.81 10.77 13.86
N ILE A 28 -4.48 9.93 12.87
CA ILE A 28 -5.47 9.17 12.10
C ILE A 28 -6.36 8.32 13.02
N ALA A 29 -5.77 7.62 14.00
CA ALA A 29 -6.53 6.81 14.96
C ALA A 29 -7.45 7.67 15.85
N ARG A 30 -7.01 8.87 16.22
CA ARG A 30 -7.83 9.84 16.98
C ARG A 30 -9.02 10.32 16.16
N THR A 31 -8.79 10.79 14.93
CA THR A 31 -9.86 11.23 14.02
C THR A 31 -10.85 10.10 13.73
N LYS A 32 -10.33 8.88 13.52
CA LYS A 32 -11.18 7.67 13.39
C LYS A 32 -12.11 7.48 14.59
N SER A 33 -11.59 7.65 15.79
CA SER A 33 -12.37 7.45 17.03
C SER A 33 -13.50 8.48 17.14
N VAL A 34 -13.23 9.74 16.80
CA VAL A 34 -14.24 10.82 16.77
C VAL A 34 -15.38 10.47 15.80
N VAL A 35 -15.04 10.07 14.57
CA VAL A 35 -16.05 9.71 13.55
C VAL A 35 -16.85 8.49 13.99
N ALA A 36 -16.22 7.49 14.60
CA ALA A 36 -16.91 6.32 15.14
C ALA A 36 -17.89 6.67 16.27
N GLU A 37 -17.54 7.64 17.13
CA GLU A 37 -18.45 8.15 18.16
C GLU A 37 -19.68 8.84 17.54
N ILE A 38 -19.48 9.70 16.54
CA ILE A 38 -20.59 10.37 15.84
C ILE A 38 -21.53 9.35 15.17
N LEU A 39 -20.97 8.33 14.51
CA LEU A 39 -21.77 7.26 13.90
C LEU A 39 -22.55 6.45 14.93
N ASN A 40 -21.97 6.18 16.10
CA ASN A 40 -22.68 5.52 17.20
C ASN A 40 -23.81 6.40 17.77
N GLN A 41 -23.62 7.72 17.85
CA GLN A 41 -24.69 8.64 18.23
C GLN A 41 -25.83 8.62 17.21
N LEU A 42 -25.53 8.69 15.91
CA LEU A 42 -26.53 8.58 14.84
C LEU A 42 -27.33 7.28 14.92
N LYS A 43 -26.64 6.15 15.14
CA LYS A 43 -27.28 4.86 15.34
C LYS A 43 -28.23 4.85 16.54
N THR A 44 -27.83 5.50 17.63
CA THR A 44 -28.64 5.60 18.85
C THR A 44 -29.90 6.42 18.60
N VAL A 45 -29.75 7.60 17.99
CA VAL A 45 -30.88 8.47 17.60
C VAL A 45 -31.85 7.73 16.69
N TYR A 46 -31.35 7.03 15.66
CA TYR A 46 -32.18 6.21 14.78
C TYR A 46 -33.00 5.17 15.56
N ASN A 47 -32.35 4.41 16.45
CA ASN A 47 -33.02 3.38 17.24
C ASN A 47 -34.09 3.94 18.17
N ASP A 48 -33.86 5.12 18.75
CA ASP A 48 -34.82 5.76 19.64
C ASP A 48 -36.02 6.32 18.87
N LEU A 49 -35.80 6.89 17.68
CA LEU A 49 -36.87 7.30 16.76
C LEU A 49 -37.70 6.10 16.29
N LEU A 50 -37.06 4.96 16.02
CA LEU A 50 -37.74 3.73 15.62
C LEU A 50 -38.62 3.17 16.75
N LYS A 51 -38.15 3.19 18.00
CA LYS A 51 -38.93 2.71 19.17
C LYS A 51 -40.12 3.61 19.50
N SER A 52 -39.98 4.92 19.31
CA SER A 52 -41.01 5.90 19.65
C SER A 52 -42.10 6.05 18.58
N ASN A 53 -41.87 5.56 17.35
CA ASN A 53 -42.77 5.75 16.22
C ASN A 53 -43.18 4.42 15.56
N SER A 54 -44.49 4.13 15.57
CA SER A 54 -45.05 2.90 14.99
C SER A 54 -45.89 3.15 13.72
N LYS A 55 -46.10 4.40 13.31
CA LYS A 55 -46.87 4.73 12.11
C LYS A 55 -46.03 4.51 10.85
N LYS A 56 -46.62 3.85 9.84
CA LYS A 56 -45.97 3.54 8.54
C LYS A 56 -45.32 4.75 7.86
N ILE A 57 -45.92 5.93 7.94
CA ILE A 57 -45.37 7.14 7.31
C ILE A 57 -44.06 7.60 7.97
N PHE A 58 -43.93 7.48 9.29
CA PHE A 58 -42.68 7.79 9.99
C PHE A 58 -41.63 6.71 9.75
N LEU A 59 -42.04 5.44 9.67
CA LEU A 59 -41.13 4.35 9.28
C LEU A 59 -40.56 4.55 7.87
N PHE A 60 -41.35 5.05 6.93
CA PHE A 60 -40.89 5.41 5.58
C PHE A 60 -39.81 6.51 5.64
N CYS A 61 -40.02 7.58 6.42
CA CYS A 61 -39.01 8.63 6.57
C CYS A 61 -37.71 8.14 7.26
N LEU A 62 -37.84 7.20 8.20
CA LEU A 62 -36.70 6.61 8.90
C LEU A 62 -35.86 5.68 8.02
N ASP A 63 -36.42 5.13 6.94
CA ASP A 63 -35.67 4.31 5.98
C ASP A 63 -34.56 5.11 5.29
N SER A 64 -34.88 6.34 4.83
CA SER A 64 -33.88 7.26 4.27
C SER A 64 -32.77 7.61 5.27
N PHE A 65 -33.13 7.80 6.54
CA PHE A 65 -32.15 8.07 7.61
C PHE A 65 -31.26 6.85 7.88
N TYR A 66 -31.84 5.65 7.91
CA TYR A 66 -31.08 4.41 8.04
C TYR A 66 -30.12 4.20 6.87
N PHE A 67 -30.55 4.50 5.65
CA PHE A 67 -29.71 4.43 4.46
C PHE A 67 -28.50 5.36 4.59
N GLN A 68 -28.69 6.62 5.00
CA GLN A 68 -27.59 7.57 5.22
C GLN A 68 -26.58 7.05 6.26
N TYR A 69 -27.07 6.61 7.43
CA TYR A 69 -26.22 5.99 8.45
C TYR A 69 -25.43 4.79 7.89
N LYS A 70 -26.10 3.92 7.14
CA LYS A 70 -25.49 2.71 6.57
C LYS A 70 -24.41 3.05 5.56
N THR A 71 -24.62 4.07 4.72
CA THR A 71 -23.61 4.58 3.77
C THR A 71 -22.37 5.06 4.49
N PHE A 72 -22.52 5.91 5.51
CA PHE A 72 -21.38 6.37 6.31
C PHE A 72 -20.66 5.23 7.05
N ALA A 73 -21.42 4.28 7.62
CA ALA A 73 -20.82 3.12 8.27
C ALA A 73 -19.99 2.27 7.29
N MET A 74 -20.49 2.06 6.07
CA MET A 74 -19.79 1.31 5.04
C MET A 74 -18.52 2.03 4.57
N GLU A 75 -18.56 3.35 4.40
CA GLU A 75 -17.38 4.13 4.03
C GLU A 75 -16.31 4.11 5.13
N MET A 76 -16.73 4.24 6.38
CA MET A 76 -15.82 4.13 7.53
C MET A 76 -15.12 2.77 7.58
N ASP A 77 -15.84 1.68 7.34
CA ASP A 77 -15.27 0.33 7.25
C ASP A 77 -14.24 0.22 6.12
N ASN A 78 -14.50 0.85 4.97
CA ASN A 78 -13.56 0.86 3.85
C ASN A 78 -12.28 1.65 4.17
N ILE A 79 -12.41 2.80 4.84
CA ILE A 79 -11.28 3.59 5.35
C ILE A 79 -10.47 2.76 6.34
N ASP A 80 -11.14 2.01 7.23
CA ASP A 80 -10.46 1.17 8.22
C ASP A 80 -9.71 -0.01 7.59
N LYS A 81 -10.33 -0.70 6.62
CA LYS A 81 -9.66 -1.75 5.85
C LYS A 81 -8.40 -1.23 5.16
N PHE A 82 -8.48 -0.04 4.56
CA PHE A 82 -7.31 0.59 3.96
C PHE A 82 -6.22 0.90 4.99
N ARG A 83 -6.59 1.39 6.19
CA ARG A 83 -5.66 1.59 7.30
C ARG A 83 -4.97 0.29 7.72
N SER A 84 -5.71 -0.81 7.88
CA SER A 84 -5.14 -2.11 8.28
C SER A 84 -4.17 -2.63 7.22
N LEU A 85 -4.49 -2.48 5.94
CA LEU A 85 -3.59 -2.82 4.83
C LEU A 85 -2.28 -2.02 4.88
N LEU A 86 -2.34 -0.71 5.15
CA LEU A 86 -1.14 0.12 5.30
C LEU A 86 -0.29 -0.30 6.51
N ASN A 87 -0.94 -0.67 7.61
CA ASN A 87 -0.23 -1.13 8.81
C ASN A 87 0.50 -2.45 8.56
N ASN A 88 -0.17 -3.39 7.89
CA ASN A 88 0.40 -4.66 7.47
C ASN A 88 1.61 -4.45 6.54
N ARG A 89 1.47 -3.56 5.54
CA ARG A 89 2.56 -3.23 4.62
C ARG A 89 3.77 -2.64 5.34
N MET A 90 3.54 -1.73 6.29
CA MET A 90 4.60 -1.12 7.10
C MET A 90 5.40 -2.19 7.87
N TYR A 91 4.71 -3.12 8.52
CA TYR A 91 5.36 -4.24 9.22
C TYR A 91 6.19 -5.10 8.26
N CYS A 92 5.60 -5.47 7.12
CA CYS A 92 6.26 -6.26 6.08
C CYS A 92 7.59 -5.65 5.63
N ASP A 93 7.60 -4.35 5.31
CA ASP A 93 8.79 -3.65 4.80
C ASP A 93 9.96 -3.74 5.80
N TYR A 94 9.70 -3.46 7.08
CA TYR A 94 10.73 -3.53 8.12
C TYR A 94 11.14 -4.97 8.44
N TYR A 95 10.18 -5.89 8.56
CA TYR A 95 10.46 -7.30 8.84
C TYR A 95 11.36 -7.94 7.77
N LYS A 96 11.04 -7.72 6.48
CA LYS A 96 11.83 -8.24 5.36
C LYS A 96 13.22 -7.61 5.33
N LEU A 97 13.34 -6.30 5.55
CA LEU A 97 14.65 -5.63 5.59
C LEU A 97 15.52 -6.15 6.74
N HIS A 98 14.96 -6.28 7.94
CA HIS A 98 15.65 -6.84 9.10
C HIS A 98 16.22 -8.23 8.77
N ASN A 99 15.43 -9.11 8.17
CA ASN A 99 15.87 -10.46 7.82
C ASN A 99 16.98 -10.46 6.75
N ILE A 100 16.90 -9.58 5.74
CA ILE A 100 17.96 -9.42 4.74
C ILE A 100 19.28 -9.01 5.40
N ILE A 101 19.24 -8.04 6.32
CA ILE A 101 20.43 -7.56 7.02
C ILE A 101 21.02 -8.67 7.89
N VAL A 102 20.18 -9.34 8.70
CA VAL A 102 20.64 -10.43 9.59
C VAL A 102 21.24 -11.59 8.80
N ASN A 103 20.63 -11.99 7.68
CA ASN A 103 21.16 -13.05 6.83
C ASN A 103 22.51 -12.64 6.22
N ASN A 104 22.64 -11.41 5.73
CA ASN A 104 23.89 -10.91 5.18
C ASN A 104 25.04 -10.92 6.19
N ILE A 105 24.78 -10.56 7.45
CA ILE A 105 25.77 -10.59 8.53
C ILE A 105 26.24 -12.02 8.81
N LYS A 106 25.30 -12.99 8.84
CA LYS A 106 25.59 -14.40 9.06
C LYS A 106 26.43 -15.00 7.93
N GLU A 107 26.06 -14.74 6.68
CA GLU A 107 26.76 -15.24 5.49
C GLU A 107 28.18 -14.68 5.38
N ASN A 108 28.34 -13.38 5.58
CA ASN A 108 29.64 -12.70 5.49
C ASN A 108 30.49 -12.82 6.76
N LYS A 109 30.01 -13.56 7.78
CA LYS A 109 30.67 -13.74 9.09
C LYS A 109 31.22 -12.43 9.66
N ILE A 110 30.42 -11.37 9.56
CA ILE A 110 30.83 -10.06 10.07
C ILE A 110 30.88 -10.17 11.59
N ASP A 111 32.05 -9.87 12.15
CA ASP A 111 32.35 -10.00 13.58
C ASP A 111 31.63 -8.88 14.36
N ILE A 112 30.32 -9.03 14.53
CA ILE A 112 29.47 -8.18 15.35
C ILE A 112 29.29 -8.91 16.68
N ALA A 113 29.35 -8.17 17.79
CA ALA A 113 29.00 -8.71 19.10
C ALA A 113 27.49 -9.01 19.15
N PHE A 114 27.10 -10.14 18.57
CA PHE A 114 25.72 -10.64 18.53
C PHE A 114 25.15 -10.84 19.94
N GLU A 115 25.99 -11.01 20.94
CA GLU A 115 25.60 -11.11 22.35
C GLU A 115 24.89 -9.85 22.89
N ASN A 116 25.06 -8.70 22.24
CA ASN A 116 24.36 -7.45 22.59
C ASN A 116 23.16 -7.14 21.67
N LEU A 117 23.03 -7.86 20.57
CA LEU A 117 21.89 -7.79 19.67
C LEU A 117 20.96 -8.93 20.05
N ASP A 118 20.12 -8.71 21.07
CA ASP A 118 18.98 -9.58 21.32
C ASP A 118 18.22 -9.69 19.99
N LEU A 119 18.39 -10.81 19.29
CA LEU A 119 17.63 -11.17 18.11
C LEU A 119 16.21 -11.45 18.60
N LYS A 120 15.49 -10.38 18.95
CA LYS A 120 14.08 -10.43 19.31
C LYS A 120 13.38 -11.18 18.19
N SER A 121 12.75 -12.28 18.56
CA SER A 121 11.92 -13.03 17.63
C SER A 121 10.63 -12.25 17.45
N TYR A 122 10.48 -11.65 16.27
CA TYR A 122 9.27 -10.94 15.89
C TYR A 122 8.24 -11.91 15.31
N PRO A 123 6.93 -11.59 15.39
CA PRO A 123 5.91 -12.37 14.71
C PRO A 123 6.23 -12.61 13.24
N VAL A 124 6.11 -13.85 12.77
CA VAL A 124 6.38 -14.15 11.37
C VAL A 124 5.38 -13.40 10.50
N TYR A 125 5.88 -12.66 9.52
CA TYR A 125 5.02 -12.01 8.53
C TYR A 125 4.31 -13.05 7.68
N LYS A 126 3.00 -12.88 7.50
CA LYS A 126 2.16 -13.75 6.68
C LYS A 126 1.79 -13.06 5.36
N ASP A 127 2.42 -13.46 4.26
CA ASP A 127 2.22 -12.85 2.94
C ASP A 127 0.78 -12.99 2.40
N LEU A 128 0.05 -14.04 2.80
CA LEU A 128 -1.30 -14.32 2.32
C LEU A 128 -2.42 -13.61 3.12
N GLU A 129 -2.07 -12.87 4.18
CA GLU A 129 -3.04 -12.19 5.06
C GLU A 129 -2.85 -10.65 5.01
N PRO A 130 -3.35 -9.95 3.98
CA PRO A 130 -3.08 -8.53 3.76
C PRO A 130 -3.70 -7.59 4.80
N PHE A 131 -4.70 -8.06 5.54
CA PHE A 131 -5.38 -7.29 6.59
C PHE A 131 -4.96 -7.71 8.01
N GLN A 132 -3.98 -8.60 8.15
CA GLN A 132 -3.46 -8.98 9.47
C GLN A 132 -2.89 -7.74 10.18
N GLU A 133 -3.37 -7.48 11.39
CA GLU A 133 -2.91 -6.36 12.20
C GLU A 133 -1.73 -6.78 13.08
N TYR A 134 -0.58 -6.15 12.84
CA TYR A 134 0.59 -6.25 13.71
C TYR A 134 0.62 -5.07 14.68
N LYS A 135 1.16 -5.31 15.88
CA LYS A 135 1.23 -4.28 16.91
C LYS A 135 2.19 -3.19 16.48
N LEU A 136 1.82 -1.95 16.81
CA LEU A 136 2.68 -0.81 16.53
C LEU A 136 4.03 -0.91 17.27
N ASP A 137 4.02 -1.49 18.46
CA ASP A 137 5.23 -1.68 19.26
C ASP A 137 6.21 -2.65 18.58
N ASP A 138 5.71 -3.73 17.95
CA ASP A 138 6.56 -4.64 17.18
C ASP A 138 7.21 -3.89 15.99
N ILE A 139 6.48 -3.03 15.30
CA ILE A 139 7.01 -2.21 14.20
C ILE A 139 8.11 -1.26 14.70
N ARG A 140 7.89 -0.62 15.87
CA ARG A 140 8.87 0.28 16.48
C ARG A 140 10.13 -0.46 16.87
N ASP A 141 10.00 -1.61 17.52
CA ASP A 141 11.11 -2.45 17.96
C ASP A 141 11.95 -2.93 16.77
N ILE A 142 11.31 -3.41 15.69
CA ILE A 142 12.03 -3.84 14.47
C ILE A 142 12.80 -2.66 13.89
N HIS A 143 12.17 -1.48 13.77
CA HIS A 143 12.81 -0.30 13.22
C HIS A 143 14.02 0.13 14.06
N GLU A 144 13.89 0.17 15.39
CA GLU A 144 14.99 0.51 16.30
C GLU A 144 16.14 -0.49 16.19
N ASN A 145 15.82 -1.79 16.11
CA ASN A 145 16.82 -2.84 15.94
C ASN A 145 17.57 -2.70 14.61
N ILE A 146 16.87 -2.44 13.49
CA ILE A 146 17.52 -2.17 12.20
C ILE A 146 18.50 -0.99 12.30
N LEU A 147 18.09 0.10 12.95
CA LEU A 147 18.98 1.26 13.15
C LEU A 147 20.19 0.92 14.00
N GLN A 148 20.01 0.11 15.05
CA GLN A 148 21.10 -0.37 15.89
C GLN A 148 22.10 -1.17 15.03
N ILE A 149 21.63 -2.18 14.31
CA ILE A 149 22.48 -3.02 13.43
C ILE A 149 23.24 -2.16 12.41
N ILE A 150 22.57 -1.20 11.77
CA ILE A 150 23.21 -0.29 10.80
C ILE A 150 24.35 0.51 11.46
N ASN A 151 24.17 0.99 12.70
CA ASN A 151 25.22 1.68 13.44
C ASN A 151 26.39 0.73 13.77
N GLU A 152 26.13 -0.50 14.21
CA GLU A 152 27.21 -1.46 14.48
C GLU A 152 27.99 -1.80 13.21
N LEU A 153 27.30 -2.03 12.09
CA LEU A 153 27.94 -2.26 10.78
C LEU A 153 28.82 -1.08 10.38
N TYR A 154 28.35 0.14 10.61
CA TYR A 154 29.11 1.35 10.35
C TYR A 154 30.35 1.48 11.24
N CYS A 155 30.21 1.18 12.54
CA CYS A 155 31.35 1.11 13.46
C CYS A 155 32.40 0.09 13.00
N GLN A 156 31.98 -1.09 12.53
CA GLN A 156 32.90 -2.10 11.99
C GLN A 156 33.58 -1.65 10.69
N CYS A 157 32.84 -1.01 9.79
CA CYS A 157 33.39 -0.42 8.57
C CYS A 157 34.48 0.63 8.88
N ASN A 158 34.26 1.47 9.90
CA ASN A 158 35.25 2.45 10.33
C ASN A 158 36.48 1.81 10.99
N LYS A 159 36.30 0.78 11.83
CA LYS A 159 37.42 0.02 12.42
C LYS A 159 38.29 -0.61 11.33
N LYS A 160 37.66 -1.25 10.33
CA LYS A 160 38.36 -1.81 9.16
C LYS A 160 39.11 -0.71 8.40
N GLN A 161 38.50 0.45 8.19
CA GLN A 161 39.17 1.57 7.52
C GLN A 161 40.40 2.06 8.30
N SER A 162 40.28 2.30 9.61
CA SER A 162 41.42 2.74 10.43
C SER A 162 42.55 1.70 10.46
N ASN A 163 42.23 0.41 10.43
CA ASN A 163 43.24 -0.64 10.30
C ASN A 163 43.98 -0.56 8.96
N ILE A 164 43.25 -0.35 7.85
CA ILE A 164 43.86 -0.17 6.52
C ILE A 164 44.77 1.06 6.49
N ASP A 165 44.34 2.17 7.08
CA ASP A 165 45.12 3.40 7.15
C ASP A 165 46.42 3.18 7.96
N ASN A 166 46.35 2.47 9.09
CA ASN A 166 47.52 2.07 9.89
C ASN A 166 48.51 1.18 9.12
N TYR A 167 48.01 0.28 8.25
CA TYR A 167 48.89 -0.54 7.40
C TYR A 167 49.63 0.32 6.37
N ASN A 168 48.95 1.31 5.78
CA ASN A 168 49.55 2.25 4.83
C ASN A 168 50.64 3.14 5.45
N GLU A 169 50.45 3.60 6.68
CA GLU A 169 51.38 4.53 7.35
C GLU A 169 52.62 3.83 7.94
N ASN A 170 52.44 2.64 8.54
CA ASN A 170 53.50 1.99 9.31
C ASN A 170 54.37 1.01 8.51
N HIS A 171 53.88 0.51 7.37
CA HIS A 171 54.60 -0.46 6.57
C HIS A 171 55.08 0.20 5.27
N ARG A 172 56.40 0.29 5.06
CA ARG A 172 56.97 0.71 3.78
C ARG A 172 56.49 -0.27 2.71
N ILE A 173 55.46 0.13 1.96
CA ILE A 173 54.63 -0.74 1.12
C ILE A 173 55.50 -1.42 0.07
N GLY A 174 55.82 -2.70 0.28
CA GLY A 174 56.34 -3.58 -0.75
C GLY A 174 55.22 -4.05 -1.69
N PHE A 175 55.59 -4.54 -2.89
CA PHE A 175 54.67 -4.98 -3.93
C PHE A 175 53.55 -5.93 -3.44
N SER A 176 53.88 -6.89 -2.58
CA SER A 176 52.92 -7.87 -2.04
C SER A 176 51.96 -7.29 -0.99
N ILE A 177 52.39 -6.30 -0.21
CA ILE A 177 51.55 -5.62 0.80
C ILE A 177 50.50 -4.75 0.10
N SER A 178 50.86 -4.13 -1.04
CA SER A 178 49.93 -3.35 -1.86
C SER A 178 48.72 -4.17 -2.31
N ASN A 179 48.94 -5.40 -2.79
CA ASN A 179 47.83 -6.28 -3.22
C ASN A 179 46.89 -6.63 -2.05
N PHE A 180 47.46 -6.93 -0.87
CA PHE A 180 46.67 -7.21 0.33
C PHE A 180 45.82 -6.00 0.78
N ILE A 181 46.40 -4.80 0.77
CA ILE A 181 45.69 -3.56 1.10
C ILE A 181 44.55 -3.29 0.10
N ASN A 182 44.77 -3.53 -1.19
CA ASN A 182 43.73 -3.40 -2.21
C ASN A 182 42.56 -4.36 -1.95
N THR A 183 42.82 -5.61 -1.56
CA THR A 183 41.78 -6.57 -1.19
C THR A 183 40.99 -6.10 0.04
N LEU A 184 41.68 -5.63 1.09
CA LEU A 184 41.00 -5.09 2.28
C LEU A 184 40.13 -3.87 1.97
N ASN A 185 40.62 -2.96 1.11
CA ASN A 185 39.85 -1.80 0.64
C ASN A 185 38.59 -2.24 -0.12
N TYR A 186 38.70 -3.24 -1.00
CA TYR A 186 37.56 -3.78 -1.73
C TYR A 186 36.51 -4.37 -0.80
N GLU A 187 36.90 -5.22 0.16
CA GLU A 187 35.97 -5.78 1.14
C GLU A 187 35.30 -4.70 2.01
N ASN A 188 36.07 -3.69 2.44
CA ASN A 188 35.51 -2.58 3.23
C ASN A 188 34.55 -1.72 2.40
N ALA A 189 34.86 -1.52 1.10
CA ALA A 189 33.97 -0.81 0.19
C ALA A 189 32.65 -1.57 0.01
N ILE A 190 32.65 -2.90 -0.15
CA ILE A 190 31.41 -3.69 -0.23
C ILE A 190 30.53 -3.44 0.99
N LEU A 191 31.10 -3.55 2.19
CA LEU A 191 30.37 -3.32 3.44
C LEU A 191 29.77 -1.90 3.50
N ASN A 192 30.54 -0.89 3.10
CA ASN A 192 30.07 0.49 3.07
C ASN A 192 28.90 0.69 2.09
N HIS A 193 28.96 0.08 0.90
CA HIS A 193 27.86 0.14 -0.06
C HIS A 193 26.60 -0.59 0.44
N GLN A 194 26.76 -1.73 1.13
CA GLN A 194 25.64 -2.44 1.76
C GLN A 194 24.96 -1.57 2.83
N ILE A 195 25.73 -0.92 3.70
CA ILE A 195 25.20 0.03 4.70
C ILE A 195 24.42 1.16 4.02
N SER A 196 24.99 1.76 2.97
CA SER A 196 24.31 2.81 2.21
C SER A 196 23.01 2.32 1.58
N LEU A 197 22.97 1.08 1.08
CA LEU A 197 21.78 0.48 0.49
C LEU A 197 20.66 0.31 1.54
N TYR A 198 20.98 -0.17 2.74
CA TYR A 198 20.00 -0.32 3.81
C TYR A 198 19.42 1.02 4.27
N VAL A 199 20.27 2.06 4.39
CA VAL A 199 19.83 3.43 4.69
C VAL A 199 18.90 3.98 3.59
N ASN A 200 19.20 3.68 2.32
CA ASN A 200 18.35 4.10 1.20
C ASN A 200 17.00 3.36 1.21
N TYR A 201 16.96 2.07 1.55
CA TYR A 201 15.70 1.35 1.72
C TYR A 201 14.83 1.94 2.82
N LEU A 202 15.40 2.21 4.01
CA LEU A 202 14.66 2.88 5.09
C LEU A 202 14.11 4.24 4.65
N SER A 203 14.95 5.04 3.99
CA SER A 203 14.53 6.35 3.48
C SER A 203 13.36 6.23 2.50
N PHE A 204 13.40 5.25 1.60
CA PHE A 204 12.29 4.96 0.68
C PHE A 204 11.03 4.52 1.43
N PHE A 205 11.15 3.64 2.43
CA PHE A 205 10.02 3.20 3.26
C PHE A 205 9.34 4.38 3.94
N HIS A 206 10.12 5.27 4.57
CA HIS A 206 9.60 6.47 5.23
C HIS A 206 8.84 7.39 4.26
N ILE A 207 9.44 7.68 3.10
CA ILE A 207 8.80 8.51 2.06
C ILE A 207 7.49 7.90 1.58
N SER A 208 7.52 6.59 1.28
CA SER A 208 6.35 5.85 0.79
C SER A 208 5.22 5.84 1.83
N GLN A 209 5.54 5.47 3.08
CA GLN A 209 4.60 5.40 4.19
C GLN A 209 3.98 6.77 4.47
N LYS A 210 4.78 7.83 4.54
CA LYS A 210 4.31 9.20 4.75
C LYS A 210 3.34 9.64 3.66
N LYS A 211 3.64 9.34 2.39
CA LYS A 211 2.75 9.65 1.26
C LYS A 211 1.40 8.93 1.37
N GLN A 212 1.42 7.63 1.69
CA GLN A 212 0.20 6.83 1.81
C GLN A 212 -0.63 7.21 3.04
N LEU A 213 0.01 7.46 4.18
CA LEU A 213 -0.65 7.90 5.41
C LEU A 213 -1.26 9.30 5.26
N ASN A 214 -0.58 10.24 4.60
CA ASN A 214 -1.16 11.56 4.32
C ASN A 214 -2.41 11.46 3.43
N ARG A 215 -2.41 10.54 2.45
CA ARG A 215 -3.60 10.28 1.63
C ARG A 215 -4.76 9.71 2.47
N LEU A 216 -4.47 8.77 3.37
CA LEU A 216 -5.47 8.24 4.30
C LEU A 216 -5.97 9.33 5.26
N PHE A 217 -5.07 10.17 5.77
CA PHE A 217 -5.41 11.27 6.67
C PHE A 217 -6.32 12.31 5.99
N GLY A 218 -6.03 12.68 4.74
CA GLY A 218 -6.92 13.53 3.94
C GLY A 218 -8.31 12.92 3.81
N ARG A 219 -8.39 11.65 3.40
CA ARG A 219 -9.66 10.93 3.25
C ARG A 219 -10.49 10.89 4.52
N ILE A 220 -9.89 10.53 5.66
CA ILE A 220 -10.64 10.44 6.92
C ILE A 220 -11.06 11.82 7.43
N THR A 221 -10.26 12.86 7.15
CA THR A 221 -10.60 14.24 7.51
C THR A 221 -11.74 14.77 6.66
N ASP A 222 -11.72 14.52 5.35
CA ASP A 222 -12.79 14.92 4.45
C ASP A 222 -14.09 14.18 4.78
N PHE A 223 -14.00 12.88 5.05
CA PHE A 223 -15.13 12.08 5.54
C PHE A 223 -15.67 12.61 6.89
N CYS A 224 -14.79 12.98 7.83
CA CYS A 224 -15.21 13.56 9.09
C CYS A 224 -16.01 14.85 8.88
N LYS A 225 -15.55 15.74 7.99
CA LYS A 225 -16.26 16.97 7.64
C LYS A 225 -17.60 16.66 6.98
N GLU A 226 -17.65 15.72 6.06
CA GLU A 226 -18.90 15.31 5.41
C GLU A 226 -19.92 14.80 6.43
N VAL A 227 -19.50 13.96 7.37
CA VAL A 227 -20.35 13.49 8.45
C VAL A 227 -20.81 14.66 9.32
N GLU A 228 -19.90 15.55 9.74
CA GLU A 228 -20.26 16.72 10.56
C GLU A 228 -21.24 17.65 9.84
N ASP A 229 -21.04 17.93 8.55
CA ASP A 229 -21.92 18.76 7.74
C ASP A 229 -23.30 18.09 7.64
N ASN A 230 -23.37 16.79 7.34
CA ASN A 230 -24.64 16.08 7.23
C ASN A 230 -25.40 15.97 8.55
N VAL A 231 -24.70 15.84 9.67
CA VAL A 231 -25.30 15.70 11.00
C VAL A 231 -25.72 17.04 11.59
N ASN A 232 -24.98 18.12 11.31
CA ASN A 232 -25.22 19.45 11.89
C ASN A 232 -26.12 20.36 11.04
N ILE A 233 -26.70 19.87 9.94
CA ILE A 233 -27.71 20.62 9.19
C ILE A 233 -28.99 20.71 10.02
N ASN A 234 -29.09 21.77 10.82
CA ASN A 234 -30.31 22.22 11.47
C ASN A 234 -31.25 22.92 10.47
N ARG A 235 -31.47 22.32 9.30
CA ARG A 235 -32.31 22.86 8.24
C ARG A 235 -33.14 21.75 7.63
N THR A 236 -34.41 22.04 7.37
CA THR A 236 -35.29 21.16 6.61
C THR A 236 -35.12 21.42 5.12
N PHE A 237 -34.94 20.36 4.35
CA PHE A 237 -34.92 20.45 2.89
C PHE A 237 -36.35 20.62 2.34
N SER A 238 -36.51 21.54 1.40
CA SER A 238 -37.75 21.83 0.68
C SER A 238 -37.53 21.71 -0.83
N ILE A 239 -38.62 21.81 -1.60
CA ILE A 239 -38.58 21.92 -3.06
C ILE A 239 -37.68 23.07 -3.53
N ASP A 240 -37.59 24.14 -2.74
CA ASP A 240 -36.80 25.35 -3.04
C ASP A 240 -35.29 25.12 -2.94
N ASP A 241 -34.86 23.99 -2.33
CA ASP A 241 -33.44 23.60 -2.21
C ASP A 241 -32.95 22.78 -3.40
N ILE A 242 -33.86 22.40 -4.31
CA ILE A 242 -33.48 21.72 -5.54
C ILE A 242 -32.82 22.75 -6.46
N GLU A 243 -31.50 22.66 -6.59
CA GLU A 243 -30.76 23.47 -7.55
C GLU A 243 -31.29 23.22 -8.96
N ASN A 244 -31.61 24.29 -9.69
CA ASN A 244 -31.90 24.20 -11.12
C ASN A 244 -30.60 23.86 -11.85
N GLN A 245 -30.31 22.56 -11.99
CA GLN A 245 -29.18 22.10 -12.76
C GLN A 245 -29.37 22.53 -14.22
N GLU A 246 -28.52 23.43 -14.72
CA GLU A 246 -28.23 23.45 -16.16
C GLU A 246 -27.83 22.02 -16.53
N LYS A 247 -28.49 21.43 -17.53
CA LYS A 247 -28.24 20.05 -17.99
C LYS A 247 -26.74 19.78 -17.95
N LEU A 248 -26.34 18.83 -17.11
CA LEU A 248 -24.96 18.45 -16.88
C LEU A 248 -24.32 18.06 -18.23
N HIS A 249 -23.72 19.01 -18.94
CA HIS A 249 -23.06 18.78 -20.23
C HIS A 249 -21.71 18.07 -20.08
N ARG A 250 -21.46 17.42 -18.93
CA ARG A 250 -20.10 17.15 -18.49
C ARG A 250 -19.57 15.77 -18.82
N PHE A 251 -20.36 14.74 -19.11
CA PHE A 251 -19.79 13.47 -19.57
C PHE A 251 -20.77 12.77 -20.51
N PHE A 252 -20.23 12.29 -21.64
CA PHE A 252 -20.87 11.58 -22.76
C PHE A 252 -21.50 12.45 -23.86
N SER A 253 -20.79 12.51 -25.00
CA SER A 253 -21.45 12.60 -26.30
C SER A 253 -22.48 11.49 -26.35
N ILE A 254 -23.76 11.86 -26.36
CA ILE A 254 -24.88 10.95 -26.59
C ILE A 254 -24.68 10.41 -28.02
N GLY A 255 -24.04 9.25 -28.17
CA GLY A 255 -23.74 8.69 -29.48
C GLY A 255 -22.88 7.43 -29.49
N ASP A 256 -21.95 7.26 -28.55
CA ASP A 256 -21.06 6.10 -28.54
C ASP A 256 -21.50 5.13 -27.44
N GLU A 257 -21.89 3.90 -27.82
CA GLU A 257 -22.03 2.78 -26.89
C GLU A 257 -20.67 2.58 -26.19
N ILE A 258 -20.63 2.85 -24.88
CA ILE A 258 -19.45 2.57 -24.07
C ILE A 258 -19.39 1.05 -23.92
N ASP A 259 -18.45 0.41 -24.59
CA ASP A 259 -18.16 -1.00 -24.39
C ASP A 259 -17.55 -1.17 -23.00
N ILE A 260 -18.34 -1.66 -22.04
CA ILE A 260 -17.90 -1.91 -20.66
C ILE A 260 -17.16 -3.25 -20.67
N HIS A 261 -15.86 -3.22 -20.99
CA HIS A 261 -15.01 -4.38 -20.76
C HIS A 261 -14.93 -4.70 -19.26
N ASN A 262 -15.05 -5.99 -18.92
CA ASN A 262 -15.08 -6.48 -17.54
C ASN A 262 -13.73 -6.23 -16.85
N ILE A 263 -13.65 -5.15 -16.06
CA ILE A 263 -12.51 -4.80 -15.19
C ILE A 263 -12.14 -5.95 -14.20
N LEU A 264 -13.06 -6.89 -13.97
CA LEU A 264 -12.84 -8.08 -13.14
C LEU A 264 -11.79 -9.05 -13.73
N GLU A 265 -11.73 -9.22 -15.05
CA GLU A 265 -10.83 -10.19 -15.68
C GLU A 265 -9.37 -9.74 -15.58
N ASP A 266 -9.12 -8.45 -15.76
CA ASP A 266 -7.80 -7.83 -15.54
C ASP A 266 -7.35 -7.90 -14.07
N SER A 267 -8.30 -7.85 -13.14
CA SER A 267 -8.00 -7.92 -11.70
C SER A 267 -7.55 -9.33 -11.29
N GLU A 268 -8.16 -10.38 -11.83
CA GLU A 268 -7.76 -11.78 -11.58
C GLU A 268 -6.38 -12.09 -12.18
N LEU A 269 -6.10 -11.62 -13.41
CA LEU A 269 -4.78 -11.75 -14.03
C LEU A 269 -3.68 -11.02 -13.24
N LEU A 270 -3.97 -9.84 -12.67
CA LEU A 270 -3.05 -9.12 -11.81
C LEU A 270 -2.77 -9.87 -10.50
N ILE A 271 -3.79 -10.48 -9.89
CA ILE A 271 -3.64 -11.28 -8.67
C ILE A 271 -2.76 -12.50 -8.96
N GLU A 272 -3.03 -13.25 -10.02
CA GLU A 272 -2.25 -14.44 -10.39
C GLU A 272 -0.78 -14.10 -10.68
N ASN A 273 -0.53 -12.98 -11.38
CA ASN A 273 0.82 -12.51 -11.67
C ASN A 273 1.55 -12.05 -10.39
N THR A 274 0.83 -11.45 -9.44
CA THR A 274 1.41 -11.01 -8.16
C THR A 274 1.78 -12.20 -7.28
N GLU A 275 0.96 -13.24 -7.23
CA GLU A 275 1.25 -14.48 -6.49
C GLU A 275 2.46 -15.22 -7.07
N LYS A 276 2.55 -15.33 -8.40
CA LYS A 276 3.73 -15.91 -9.09
C LYS A 276 5.00 -15.11 -8.81
N PHE A 277 4.90 -13.79 -8.71
CA PHE A 277 6.04 -12.92 -8.40
C PHE A 277 6.50 -13.06 -6.93
N ILE A 278 5.56 -13.12 -5.98
CA ILE A 278 5.86 -13.35 -4.56
C ILE A 278 6.56 -14.70 -4.37
N GLY A 279 6.03 -15.77 -4.98
CA GLY A 279 6.65 -17.11 -4.89
C GLY A 279 8.07 -17.15 -5.45
N LYS A 280 8.37 -16.36 -6.49
CA LYS A 280 9.74 -16.21 -7.02
C LYS A 280 10.66 -15.45 -6.07
N ILE A 281 10.17 -14.39 -5.42
CA ILE A 281 10.94 -13.65 -4.41
C ILE A 281 11.29 -14.58 -3.24
N ASP A 282 10.33 -15.35 -2.74
CA ASP A 282 10.54 -16.24 -1.61
C ASP A 282 11.53 -17.38 -1.96
N ALA A 283 11.48 -17.89 -3.19
CA ALA A 283 12.45 -18.86 -3.70
C ALA A 283 13.87 -18.28 -3.82
N VAL A 284 14.00 -17.03 -4.24
CA VAL A 284 15.30 -16.33 -4.33
C VAL A 284 15.88 -16.03 -2.94
N ILE A 285 15.02 -15.66 -1.97
CA ILE A 285 15.42 -15.43 -0.58
C ILE A 285 15.88 -16.71 0.12
N GLN A 286 15.29 -17.87 -0.24
CA GLN A 286 15.64 -19.15 0.40
C GLN A 286 16.84 -19.86 -0.24
N ASN A 287 17.10 -19.70 -1.55
CA ASN A 287 18.08 -20.53 -2.27
C ASN A 287 19.33 -19.81 -2.79
N GLY A 288 19.47 -18.49 -2.65
CA GLY A 288 20.74 -17.79 -2.97
C GLY A 288 21.24 -17.89 -4.42
N GLU A 289 20.45 -18.42 -5.36
CA GLU A 289 20.83 -18.54 -6.77
C GLU A 289 20.16 -17.46 -7.62
N ILE A 290 20.99 -16.57 -8.18
CA ILE A 290 20.58 -15.61 -9.21
C ILE A 290 20.41 -16.39 -10.52
N ALA A 291 19.22 -16.91 -10.78
CA ALA A 291 18.89 -17.39 -12.12
C ALA A 291 18.92 -16.22 -13.10
N LYS A 292 19.80 -16.30 -14.11
CA LYS A 292 20.00 -15.29 -15.16
C LYS A 292 18.66 -14.85 -15.77
N VAL A 293 18.30 -13.58 -15.57
CA VAL A 293 17.17 -12.95 -16.24
C VAL A 293 17.66 -12.36 -17.57
N THR A 294 17.23 -12.93 -18.68
CA THR A 294 17.19 -12.24 -19.97
C THR A 294 15.85 -11.53 -20.09
N PHE A 295 15.87 -10.20 -20.08
CA PHE A 295 14.76 -9.38 -20.53
C PHE A 295 14.81 -9.31 -22.04
N THR A 296 13.78 -9.81 -22.73
CA THR A 296 13.57 -9.45 -24.13
C THR A 296 12.90 -8.08 -24.15
N ASP A 297 13.71 -7.04 -24.34
CA ASP A 297 13.23 -5.71 -24.71
C ASP A 297 12.60 -5.79 -26.10
N GLY A 298 11.28 -5.66 -26.16
CA GLY A 298 10.51 -5.47 -27.38
C GLY A 298 9.21 -4.76 -27.05
N PRO A 299 8.77 -3.77 -27.84
CA PRO A 299 7.52 -3.05 -27.58
C PRO A 299 6.35 -4.02 -27.81
N VAL A 300 5.40 -4.04 -26.88
CA VAL A 300 4.12 -4.71 -27.08
C VAL A 300 3.36 -3.94 -28.16
N VAL A 301 3.44 -4.42 -29.39
CA VAL A 301 2.52 -4.06 -30.46
C VAL A 301 1.21 -4.78 -30.17
N ILE A 302 0.15 -4.01 -29.98
CA ILE A 302 -1.22 -4.53 -29.97
C ILE A 302 -1.52 -4.89 -31.43
N GLU A 303 -1.53 -6.18 -31.76
CA GLU A 303 -2.05 -6.64 -33.04
C GLU A 303 -3.57 -6.64 -32.98
N ASP A 304 -4.18 -5.91 -33.93
CA ASP A 304 -5.62 -5.93 -34.21
C ASP A 304 -6.06 -7.38 -34.49
N VAL A 305 -6.89 -7.93 -33.60
CA VAL A 305 -7.55 -9.23 -33.84
C VAL A 305 -8.67 -9.00 -34.84
N ALA A 306 -8.53 -9.67 -35.99
CA ALA A 306 -9.47 -9.68 -37.09
C ALA A 306 -10.89 -10.10 -36.63
N VAL A 307 -11.87 -9.32 -37.08
CA VAL A 307 -13.31 -9.62 -36.98
C VAL A 307 -13.59 -10.89 -37.78
N GLU A 308 -13.78 -12.02 -37.12
CA GLU A 308 -14.36 -13.22 -37.74
C GLU A 308 -15.87 -13.02 -37.91
N ASN A 309 -16.28 -12.91 -39.17
CA ASN A 309 -17.66 -12.86 -39.63
C ASN A 309 -18.42 -14.13 -39.21
N ILE A 310 -19.29 -14.03 -38.22
CA ILE A 310 -20.32 -15.04 -37.99
C ILE A 310 -21.47 -14.76 -38.95
N SER A 311 -21.57 -15.62 -39.97
CA SER A 311 -22.65 -15.66 -40.95
C SER A 311 -23.86 -16.34 -40.31
N ILE A 312 -24.98 -15.64 -40.16
CA ILE A 312 -26.26 -16.24 -39.77
C ILE A 312 -27.06 -16.50 -41.05
N GLU A 313 -27.19 -17.78 -41.41
CA GLU A 313 -28.06 -18.25 -42.50
C GLU A 313 -29.52 -18.04 -42.10
N ILE A 314 -30.25 -17.27 -42.93
CA ILE A 314 -31.71 -17.16 -42.89
C ILE A 314 -32.24 -18.22 -43.85
N THR A 315 -32.82 -19.30 -43.34
CA THR A 315 -33.61 -20.24 -44.12
C THR A 315 -35.06 -19.76 -44.19
N ASP A 316 -35.45 -19.27 -45.37
CA ASP A 316 -36.84 -19.06 -45.77
C ASP A 316 -37.48 -20.40 -46.14
N ASP A 317 -38.47 -20.86 -45.36
CA ASP A 317 -39.47 -21.83 -45.80
C ASP A 317 -40.86 -21.18 -45.74
N ASN A 318 -41.37 -20.85 -46.92
CA ASN A 318 -42.75 -20.44 -47.17
C ASN A 318 -43.63 -21.68 -47.36
N GLU A 319 -44.64 -21.88 -46.50
CA GLU A 319 -45.84 -22.61 -46.89
C GLU A 319 -47.11 -21.77 -46.66
N LYS A 320 -47.90 -21.72 -47.74
CA LYS A 320 -49.14 -20.99 -47.94
C LYS A 320 -50.26 -21.48 -47.04
N THR A 321 -51.18 -20.58 -46.68
CA THR A 321 -52.63 -20.85 -46.87
C THR A 321 -53.40 -19.54 -47.06
N ASP A 322 -54.24 -19.56 -48.10
CA ASP A 322 -55.25 -18.57 -48.49
C ASP A 322 -56.28 -18.27 -47.39
N VAL A 323 -56.93 -17.09 -47.45
CA VAL A 323 -58.36 -16.93 -47.78
C VAL A 323 -58.80 -15.46 -47.62
N SER A 324 -58.94 -14.80 -48.77
CA SER A 324 -60.02 -13.91 -49.24
C SER A 324 -60.73 -12.89 -48.31
N ASN A 325 -60.65 -11.62 -48.76
CA ASN A 325 -61.75 -10.73 -49.19
C ASN A 325 -62.71 -10.02 -48.21
N LYS A 326 -63.01 -8.77 -48.64
CA LYS A 326 -64.14 -7.85 -48.30
C LYS A 326 -63.94 -7.04 -47.00
N ASN A 327 -64.23 -5.73 -46.92
CA ASN A 327 -65.11 -4.87 -47.70
C ASN A 327 -64.83 -3.37 -47.40
N GLU A 328 -65.12 -2.52 -48.40
CA GLU A 328 -65.86 -1.23 -48.37
C GLU A 328 -65.59 -0.16 -47.28
N SER A 329 -65.16 1.06 -47.63
CA SER A 329 -65.94 2.22 -48.17
C SER A 329 -66.45 3.16 -47.06
N ALA A 330 -65.89 4.38 -46.99
CA ALA A 330 -66.58 5.66 -47.21
C ALA A 330 -65.69 6.82 -46.72
#